data_AF-A0A0D2JNQ6-F1
#
_entry.id   AF-A0A0D2JNQ6-F1
#
_cell.length_a   1.000
_cell.length_b   1.000
_cell.length_c   1.000
_cell.angle_alpha   90.00
_cell.angle_beta   90.00
_cell.angle_gamma   90.00
#
_symmetry.space_group_name_H-M   'P 1'
#
loop_
_entity.id
_entity.type
_entity.pdbx_description
1 polymer ?
#
loop_
_entity_poly.entity_id
_entity_poly.type
_entity_poly.pdbx_seq_one_letter_code
_entity_poly.pdbx_strand_id
1 'polypeptide(L)'
;MVASKPSASPPTSSNTRAGMATLEPRIKQVSQHTIRKKWRPLPASSQEKVRQIFLNLRTKRSGAGGNGRIPPVGRLRSTNAKGQRKNATAASIREEEYEKAVEEVADKLLARLPRMPFPQTNTSTADDSPFDLSATLARIATLQSQLTTNLQSTHLLRRQINREKVALKRDRAQLKTLEEGFKGSEALRRKKERGLHPMARDLLHKEEETEDDEENEDGGVEAGRRREEIERINNVAGIIRPGNKRFSGALESKTSSMSPPTLTLDSENDPELNSLLNQLRNHLLRMQKNTAPMQPVLAAMDEAKATLDKFVARHGIPNSLGNT
;
A
#
# COMPACT_ATOMS: atom_id res chain seq x y z
N MET A 1 -6.82 -36.42 -56.40
CA MET A 1 -6.07 -36.96 -55.24
C MET A 1 -5.73 -35.80 -54.31
N VAL A 2 -6.40 -35.78 -53.16
CA VAL A 2 -6.20 -34.82 -52.07
C VAL A 2 -5.24 -35.47 -51.08
N ALA A 3 -4.20 -34.75 -50.63
CA ALA A 3 -3.43 -35.14 -49.46
C ALA A 3 -3.07 -33.88 -48.66
N SER A 4 -3.75 -33.76 -47.54
CA SER A 4 -3.67 -32.71 -46.53
C SER A 4 -2.33 -32.70 -45.80
N LYS A 5 -1.84 -31.51 -45.43
CA LYS A 5 -0.74 -31.31 -44.49
C LYS A 5 -1.27 -30.59 -43.25
N PRO A 6 -0.96 -31.05 -42.01
CA PRO A 6 -1.71 -30.67 -40.83
C PRO A 6 -1.31 -29.31 -40.24
N SER A 7 -2.32 -28.67 -39.66
CA SER A 7 -2.26 -27.45 -38.85
C SER A 7 -1.55 -27.70 -37.52
N ALA A 8 -0.58 -26.85 -37.18
CA ALA A 8 0.06 -26.81 -35.87
C ALA A 8 -0.42 -25.57 -35.11
N SER A 9 -1.12 -25.81 -34.01
CA SER A 9 -1.56 -24.81 -33.01
C SER A 9 -0.38 -24.19 -32.25
N PRO A 10 -0.48 -22.92 -31.79
CA PRO A 10 0.57 -22.30 -30.98
C PRO A 10 0.43 -22.69 -29.49
N PRO A 11 1.54 -22.87 -28.75
CA PRO A 11 1.48 -23.06 -27.31
C PRO A 11 1.27 -21.71 -26.59
N THR A 12 0.19 -21.62 -25.84
CA THR A 12 -0.02 -20.60 -24.80
C THR A 12 0.89 -20.90 -23.61
N SER A 13 1.99 -20.15 -23.45
CA SER A 13 2.79 -20.17 -22.22
C SER A 13 2.69 -18.83 -21.51
N SER A 14 1.82 -18.78 -20.50
CA SER A 14 1.83 -17.80 -19.43
C SER A 14 3.13 -17.93 -18.64
N ASN A 15 3.97 -16.88 -18.61
CA ASN A 15 5.01 -16.79 -17.60
C ASN A 15 5.21 -15.34 -17.15
N THR A 16 4.57 -15.02 -16.02
CA THR A 16 4.69 -13.78 -15.27
C THR A 16 6.03 -13.73 -14.55
N ARG A 17 7.06 -13.24 -15.23
CA ARG A 17 8.18 -12.58 -14.57
C ARG A 17 8.30 -11.22 -15.24
N ALA A 18 7.91 -10.17 -14.53
CA ALA A 18 7.99 -8.79 -14.97
C ALA A 18 9.46 -8.41 -15.23
N GLY A 19 9.95 -8.76 -16.42
CA GLY A 19 11.12 -8.14 -17.01
C GLY A 19 10.76 -6.69 -17.30
N MET A 20 11.66 -5.77 -16.94
CA MET A 20 11.58 -4.39 -17.40
C MET A 20 11.37 -4.43 -18.91
N ALA A 21 10.43 -3.63 -19.43
CA ALA A 21 10.15 -3.56 -20.86
C ALA A 21 11.43 -3.20 -21.61
N THR A 22 12.11 -4.19 -22.17
CA THR A 22 13.20 -3.98 -23.13
C THR A 22 12.55 -3.51 -24.41
N LEU A 23 12.48 -2.20 -24.58
CA LEU A 23 12.07 -1.56 -25.82
C LEU A 23 13.12 -1.85 -26.88
N GLU A 24 12.91 -2.88 -27.69
CA GLU A 24 13.71 -3.07 -28.89
C GLU A 24 13.48 -1.88 -29.83
N PRO A 25 14.54 -1.28 -30.40
CA PRO A 25 14.38 -0.16 -31.31
C PRO A 25 13.67 -0.63 -32.58
N ARG A 26 12.37 -0.33 -32.68
CA ARG A 26 11.57 -0.61 -33.87
C ARG A 26 11.87 0.43 -34.95
N ILE A 27 12.79 0.10 -35.85
CA ILE A 27 13.12 0.95 -37.00
C ILE A 27 11.97 0.87 -38.02
N LYS A 28 11.26 1.98 -38.21
CA LYS A 28 10.27 2.11 -39.29
C LYS A 28 10.97 2.61 -40.54
N GLN A 29 10.93 1.85 -41.64
CA GLN A 29 11.39 2.32 -42.94
C GLN A 29 10.35 3.28 -43.53
N VAL A 30 10.77 4.51 -43.84
CA VAL A 30 9.90 5.56 -44.41
C VAL A 30 10.44 5.92 -45.79
N SER A 31 9.57 6.03 -46.79
CA SER A 31 10.00 6.37 -48.15
C SER A 31 10.52 7.81 -48.23
N GLN A 32 11.57 8.04 -49.03
CA GLN A 32 12.13 9.38 -49.24
C GLN A 32 11.11 10.38 -49.78
N HIS A 33 10.16 9.90 -50.60
CA HIS A 33 9.04 10.72 -51.08
C HIS A 33 8.15 11.23 -49.94
N THR A 34 7.88 10.38 -48.93
CA THR A 34 7.09 10.76 -47.75
C THR A 34 7.80 11.82 -46.92
N ILE A 35 9.12 11.68 -46.75
CA ILE A 35 9.94 12.67 -46.04
C ILE A 35 9.89 14.02 -46.79
N ARG A 36 10.11 14.04 -48.11
CA ARG A 36 10.15 15.30 -48.86
C ARG A 36 8.79 15.99 -49.00
N LYS A 37 7.69 15.22 -49.04
CA LYS A 37 6.32 15.75 -49.27
C LYS A 37 5.54 16.05 -48.00
N LYS A 38 5.65 15.19 -46.97
CA LYS A 38 4.84 15.28 -45.74
C LYS A 38 5.60 15.86 -44.55
N TRP A 39 6.93 15.84 -44.55
CA TRP A 39 7.69 16.38 -43.44
C TRP A 39 8.07 17.82 -43.76
N ARG A 40 7.66 18.73 -42.88
CA ARG A 40 7.96 20.17 -43.00
C ARG A 40 9.00 20.55 -41.96
N PRO A 41 9.77 21.62 -42.18
CA PRO A 41 10.66 22.13 -41.15
C PRO A 41 9.83 22.54 -39.93
N LEU A 42 10.45 22.42 -38.76
CA LEU A 42 9.82 22.75 -37.47
C LEU A 42 9.32 24.21 -37.46
N PRO A 43 8.16 24.54 -36.88
CA PRO A 43 7.70 25.92 -36.76
C PRO A 43 8.69 26.81 -36.00
N ALA A 44 8.78 28.09 -36.36
CA ALA A 44 9.75 29.04 -35.79
C ALA A 44 9.68 29.13 -34.25
N SER A 45 8.48 29.07 -33.67
CA SER A 45 8.29 29.05 -32.20
C SER A 45 8.98 27.86 -31.54
N SER A 46 8.87 26.67 -32.12
CA SER A 46 9.51 25.46 -31.59
C SER A 46 11.01 25.44 -31.87
N GLN A 47 11.47 26.03 -32.97
CA GLN A 47 12.91 26.24 -33.21
C GLN A 47 13.54 27.14 -32.15
N GLU A 48 12.84 28.19 -31.74
CA GLU A 48 13.32 29.11 -30.70
C GLU A 48 13.42 28.42 -29.33
N LYS A 49 12.47 27.55 -28.99
CA LYS A 49 12.55 26.72 -27.76
C LYS A 49 13.76 25.79 -27.78
N VAL A 50 14.05 25.16 -28.93
CA VAL A 50 15.24 24.30 -29.08
C VAL A 50 16.52 25.11 -28.94
N ARG A 51 16.58 26.32 -29.51
CA ARG A 51 17.69 27.26 -29.28
C ARG A 51 17.86 27.60 -27.80
N GLN A 52 16.77 27.89 -27.09
CA GLN A 52 16.81 28.15 -25.65
C GLN A 52 17.31 26.94 -24.84
N ILE A 53 16.95 25.71 -25.22
CA ILE A 53 17.46 24.50 -24.55
C ILE A 53 18.96 24.35 -24.77
N PHE A 54 19.45 24.49 -26.01
CA PHE A 54 20.89 24.41 -26.29
C PHE A 54 21.67 25.54 -25.62
N LEU A 55 21.11 26.76 -25.58
CA LEU A 55 21.69 27.88 -24.85
C LEU A 55 21.71 27.62 -23.35
N ASN A 56 20.65 27.05 -22.78
CA ASN A 56 20.61 26.65 -21.37
C ASN A 56 21.59 25.52 -21.05
N LEU A 57 21.84 24.60 -21.98
CA LEU A 57 22.86 23.57 -21.81
C LEU A 57 24.25 24.19 -21.81
N ARG A 58 24.50 25.15 -22.73
CA ARG A 58 25.73 25.93 -22.76
C ARG A 58 25.93 26.71 -21.46
N THR A 59 24.92 27.42 -20.97
CA THR A 59 25.03 28.24 -19.75
C THR A 59 25.09 27.42 -18.46
N LYS A 60 24.33 26.31 -18.34
CA LYS A 60 24.35 25.45 -17.16
C LYS A 60 25.62 24.62 -17.02
N ARG A 61 26.31 24.34 -18.14
CA ARG A 61 27.59 23.60 -18.15
C ARG A 61 28.79 24.53 -18.08
N SER A 62 28.70 25.70 -18.70
CA SER A 62 29.70 26.78 -18.62
C SER A 62 29.62 27.54 -17.29
N GLY A 63 29.88 26.86 -16.17
CA GLY A 63 30.53 27.46 -15.00
C GLY A 63 29.87 28.66 -14.29
N ALA A 64 28.57 28.89 -14.40
CA ALA A 64 27.88 29.97 -13.68
C ALA A 64 26.88 29.45 -12.62
N GLY A 65 27.42 28.98 -11.50
CA GLY A 65 26.88 29.30 -10.16
C GLY A 65 25.44 28.93 -9.76
N GLY A 66 24.85 27.81 -10.19
CA GLY A 66 23.50 27.44 -9.70
C GLY A 66 23.24 25.94 -9.55
N ASN A 67 23.34 25.44 -8.31
CA ASN A 67 22.74 24.27 -7.61
C ASN A 67 22.16 23.03 -8.36
N GLY A 68 22.34 22.87 -9.66
CA GLY A 68 21.77 21.78 -10.46
C GLY A 68 22.81 20.83 -11.05
N ARG A 69 23.96 20.64 -10.38
CA ARG A 69 25.00 19.73 -10.84
C ARG A 69 24.46 18.30 -10.85
N ILE A 70 24.07 17.82 -12.04
CA ILE A 70 23.87 16.39 -12.28
C ILE A 70 25.20 15.72 -11.90
N PRO A 71 25.24 14.85 -10.88
CA PRO A 71 26.47 14.20 -10.49
C PRO A 71 27.04 13.42 -11.68
N PRO A 72 28.36 13.46 -11.92
CA PRO A 72 28.96 12.60 -12.95
C PRO A 72 28.62 11.14 -12.61
N VAL A 73 27.93 10.49 -13.54
CA VAL A 73 27.53 9.10 -13.43
C VAL A 73 28.81 8.27 -13.35
N GLY A 74 29.20 7.82 -12.15
CA GLY A 74 30.37 6.95 -11.99
C GLY A 74 31.23 7.10 -10.73
N ARG A 75 30.97 8.04 -9.81
CA ARG A 75 31.72 8.09 -8.54
C ARG A 75 30.94 7.47 -7.38
N LEU A 76 31.00 6.14 -7.26
CA LEU A 76 30.79 5.49 -5.97
C LEU A 76 31.92 5.93 -5.02
N ARG A 77 31.53 6.42 -3.84
CA ARG A 77 32.41 6.93 -2.79
C ARG A 77 33.43 5.84 -2.39
N SER A 78 34.68 5.99 -2.81
CA SER A 78 35.81 5.29 -2.21
C SER A 78 36.56 6.26 -1.32
N THR A 79 36.49 6.01 -0.02
CA THR A 79 37.26 6.68 1.02
C THR A 79 38.69 6.18 0.98
N ASN A 80 39.53 6.76 0.12
CA ASN A 80 40.98 6.73 0.29
C ASN A 80 41.65 7.86 -0.53
N ALA A 81 41.71 9.03 0.10
CA ALA A 81 42.36 10.22 -0.43
C ALA A 81 43.86 10.18 -0.11
N LYS A 82 44.69 9.66 -1.02
CA LYS A 82 46.13 9.98 -1.07
C LYS A 82 46.83 9.82 -2.43
N GLY A 83 46.10 9.63 -3.54
CA GLY A 83 46.70 9.42 -4.87
C GLY A 83 46.16 10.25 -6.05
N GLN A 84 45.13 11.09 -5.87
CA GLN A 84 44.37 11.64 -7.02
C GLN A 84 44.64 13.11 -7.37
N ARG A 85 45.91 13.55 -7.45
CA ARG A 85 46.20 14.89 -8.00
C ARG A 85 46.53 14.90 -9.50
N LYS A 86 47.14 13.82 -10.04
CA LYS A 86 47.49 13.75 -11.46
C LYS A 86 46.33 13.34 -12.38
N ASN A 87 45.35 12.58 -11.85
CA ASN A 87 44.18 12.14 -12.63
C ASN A 87 43.07 13.20 -12.69
N ALA A 88 43.14 14.25 -11.86
CA ALA A 88 42.14 15.31 -11.86
C ALA A 88 42.29 16.24 -13.08
N THR A 89 43.53 16.56 -13.49
CA THR A 89 43.78 17.39 -14.67
C THR A 89 43.52 16.62 -15.97
N ALA A 90 43.91 15.34 -16.06
CA ALA A 90 43.57 14.50 -17.21
C ALA A 90 42.06 14.25 -17.34
N ALA A 91 41.34 14.13 -16.21
CA ALA A 91 39.88 14.08 -16.22
C ALA A 91 39.25 15.43 -16.60
N SER A 92 39.81 16.55 -16.15
CA SER A 92 39.39 17.91 -16.54
C SER A 92 39.59 18.15 -18.03
N ILE A 93 40.74 17.78 -18.58
CA ILE A 93 41.04 17.91 -20.02
C ILE A 93 40.06 17.05 -20.84
N ARG A 94 39.80 15.82 -20.42
CA ARG A 94 38.80 14.96 -21.08
C ARG A 94 37.38 15.51 -20.96
N GLU A 95 37.05 16.17 -19.85
CA GLU A 95 35.76 16.84 -19.64
C GLU A 95 35.64 18.09 -20.53
N GLU A 96 36.70 18.89 -20.66
CA GLU A 96 36.75 20.05 -21.58
C GLU A 96 36.66 19.62 -23.05
N GLU A 97 37.36 18.56 -23.46
CA GLU A 97 37.26 17.98 -24.80
C GLU A 97 35.85 17.46 -25.09
N TYR A 98 35.21 16.83 -24.10
CA TYR A 98 33.82 16.38 -24.19
C TYR A 98 32.85 17.56 -24.32
N GLU A 99 33.00 18.60 -23.50
CA GLU A 99 32.16 19.79 -23.56
C GLU A 99 32.32 20.50 -24.91
N LYS A 100 33.55 20.65 -25.42
CA LYS A 100 33.81 21.19 -26.75
C LYS A 100 33.16 20.36 -27.86
N ALA A 101 33.23 19.03 -27.77
CA ALA A 101 32.58 18.15 -28.74
C ALA A 101 31.05 18.28 -28.69
N VAL A 102 30.46 18.43 -27.50
CA VAL A 102 29.02 18.65 -27.31
C VAL A 102 28.60 20.01 -27.87
N GLU A 103 29.40 21.07 -27.67
CA GLU A 103 29.15 22.39 -28.24
C GLU A 103 29.19 22.37 -29.78
N GLU A 104 30.20 21.73 -30.38
CA GLU A 104 30.30 21.61 -31.83
C GLU A 104 29.10 20.84 -32.43
N VAL A 105 28.65 19.78 -31.75
CA VAL A 105 27.44 19.05 -32.13
C VAL A 105 26.20 19.93 -31.99
N ALA A 106 26.08 20.71 -30.91
CA ALA A 106 24.96 21.62 -30.71
C ALA A 106 24.89 22.70 -31.81
N ASP A 107 26.02 23.31 -32.18
CA ASP A 107 26.08 24.31 -33.24
C ASP A 107 25.72 23.71 -34.62
N LYS A 108 26.21 22.51 -34.92
CA LYS A 108 25.83 21.77 -36.14
C LYS A 108 24.35 21.43 -36.17
N LEU A 109 23.75 21.08 -35.01
CA LEU A 109 22.33 20.82 -34.89
C LEU A 109 21.50 22.10 -35.05
N LEU A 110 21.93 23.22 -34.47
CA LEU A 110 21.28 24.52 -34.61
C LEU A 110 21.29 25.02 -36.05
N ALA A 111 22.42 24.87 -36.75
CA ALA A 111 22.53 25.23 -38.17
C ALA A 111 21.65 24.36 -39.07
N ARG A 112 21.44 23.09 -38.71
CA ARG A 112 20.62 22.14 -39.48
C ARG A 112 19.14 22.14 -39.10
N LEU A 113 18.78 22.65 -37.91
CA LEU A 113 17.41 22.74 -37.41
C LEU A 113 16.41 23.37 -38.40
N PRO A 114 16.72 24.50 -39.08
CA PRO A 114 15.79 25.09 -40.05
C PRO A 114 15.62 24.26 -41.34
N ARG A 115 16.53 23.33 -41.60
CA ARG A 115 16.57 22.50 -42.83
C ARG A 115 16.16 21.04 -42.58
N MET A 116 15.99 20.62 -41.33
CA MET A 116 15.59 19.26 -40.99
C MET A 116 14.09 19.06 -41.23
N PRO A 117 13.70 18.07 -42.06
CA PRO A 117 12.30 17.71 -42.21
C PRO A 117 11.83 16.98 -40.95
N PHE A 118 10.79 17.49 -40.29
CA PHE A 118 10.15 16.82 -39.16
C PHE A 118 8.79 16.24 -39.57
N PRO A 119 8.46 15.02 -39.11
CA PRO A 119 7.13 14.45 -39.33
C PRO A 119 6.07 15.40 -38.78
N GLN A 120 5.03 15.70 -39.57
CA GLN A 120 3.86 16.41 -39.08
C GLN A 120 3.19 15.56 -38.01
N THR A 121 3.03 16.12 -36.81
CA THR A 121 2.14 15.57 -35.79
C THR A 121 0.72 15.92 -36.25
N ASN A 122 0.05 14.98 -36.92
CA ASN A 122 -1.32 15.17 -37.36
C ASN A 122 -2.18 15.47 -36.12
N THR A 123 -2.65 16.71 -36.04
CA THR A 123 -3.43 17.25 -34.93
C THR A 123 -4.84 16.66 -34.96
N SER A 124 -5.17 15.84 -33.98
CA SER A 124 -6.53 15.76 -33.39
C SER A 124 -6.50 15.25 -31.94
N THR A 125 -5.38 14.68 -31.48
CA THR A 125 -5.15 14.29 -30.08
C THR A 125 -3.79 14.74 -29.55
N ALA A 126 -3.15 15.71 -30.22
CA ALA A 126 -2.08 16.46 -29.60
C ALA A 126 -2.75 17.46 -28.68
N ASP A 127 -3.09 17.02 -27.47
CA ASP A 127 -3.08 17.96 -26.36
C ASP A 127 -1.67 18.57 -26.38
N ASP A 128 -1.56 19.78 -26.94
CA ASP A 128 -0.52 20.76 -26.64
C ASP A 128 -0.63 21.16 -25.14
N SER A 129 -0.95 20.23 -24.25
CA SER A 129 -0.74 20.42 -22.82
C SER A 129 0.78 20.56 -22.68
N PRO A 130 1.28 21.78 -22.39
CA PRO A 130 2.70 21.99 -22.25
C PRO A 130 3.21 20.97 -21.23
N PHE A 131 4.37 20.37 -21.50
CA PHE A 131 5.06 19.60 -20.47
C PHE A 131 5.35 20.57 -19.32
N ASP A 132 4.46 20.59 -18.35
CA ASP A 132 4.57 21.50 -17.22
C ASP A 132 5.56 20.87 -16.25
N LEU A 133 6.81 21.31 -16.40
CA LEU A 133 7.90 20.91 -15.52
C LEU A 133 7.53 21.16 -14.05
N SER A 134 6.79 22.23 -13.75
CA SER A 134 6.39 22.55 -12.39
C SER A 134 5.39 21.52 -11.84
N ALA A 135 4.35 21.17 -12.61
CA ALA A 135 3.40 20.13 -12.25
C ALA A 135 4.06 18.75 -12.09
N THR A 136 5.01 18.41 -12.98
CA THR A 136 5.75 17.14 -12.87
C THR A 136 6.66 17.10 -11.64
N LEU A 137 7.33 18.21 -11.29
CA LEU A 137 8.13 18.30 -10.06
C LEU A 137 7.26 18.25 -8.81
N ALA A 138 6.10 18.91 -8.79
CA ALA A 138 5.14 18.81 -7.70
C ALA A 138 4.62 17.37 -7.53
N ARG A 139 4.35 16.67 -8.64
CA ARG A 139 4.00 15.25 -8.63
C ARG A 139 5.14 14.38 -8.09
N ILE A 140 6.39 14.66 -8.45
CA ILE A 140 7.54 13.92 -7.90
C ILE A 140 7.65 14.15 -6.39
N ALA A 141 7.51 15.39 -5.92
CA ALA A 141 7.59 15.71 -4.49
C ALA A 141 6.47 15.03 -3.69
N THR A 142 5.24 15.03 -4.20
CA THR A 142 4.11 14.32 -3.57
C THR A 142 4.33 12.82 -3.54
N LEU A 143 4.79 12.20 -4.63
CA LEU A 143 5.12 10.78 -4.67
C LEU A 143 6.27 10.42 -3.71
N GLN A 144 7.29 11.28 -3.60
CA GLN A 144 8.38 11.10 -2.63
C GLN A 144 7.86 11.17 -1.19
N SER A 145 7.01 12.13 -0.86
CA SER A 145 6.38 12.21 0.46
C SER A 145 5.50 11.00 0.76
N GLN A 146 4.74 10.50 -0.22
CA GLN A 146 3.95 9.28 -0.04
C GLN A 146 4.85 8.07 0.17
N LEU A 147 5.94 7.95 -0.59
CA LEU A 147 6.90 6.88 -0.44
C LEU A 147 7.55 6.89 0.94
N THR A 148 7.96 8.06 1.46
CA THR A 148 8.58 8.17 2.79
C THR A 148 7.59 7.81 3.90
N THR A 149 6.35 8.30 3.85
CA THR A 149 5.30 7.92 4.80
C THR A 149 5.01 6.42 4.75
N ASN A 150 4.87 5.84 3.56
CA ASN A 150 4.63 4.40 3.39
C ASN A 150 5.82 3.59 3.93
N LEU A 151 7.05 3.98 3.62
CA LEU A 151 8.24 3.33 4.13
C LEU A 151 8.28 3.36 5.67
N GLN A 152 8.03 4.51 6.29
CA GLN A 152 7.95 4.63 7.74
C GLN A 152 6.84 3.75 8.34
N SER A 153 5.65 3.74 7.74
CA SER A 153 4.54 2.88 8.19
C SER A 153 4.91 1.40 8.14
N THR A 154 5.58 0.94 7.07
CA THR A 154 6.02 -0.46 6.95
C THR A 154 7.07 -0.82 7.99
N HIS A 155 7.98 0.09 8.34
CA HIS A 155 8.93 -0.14 9.42
C HIS A 155 8.25 -0.27 10.78
N LEU A 156 7.26 0.56 11.08
CA LEU A 156 6.47 0.47 12.31
C LEU A 156 5.70 -0.85 12.38
N LEU A 157 5.01 -1.23 11.30
CA LEU A 157 4.27 -2.49 11.22
C LEU A 157 5.20 -3.70 11.36
N ARG A 158 6.36 -3.69 10.70
CA ARG A 158 7.36 -4.77 10.86
C ARG A 158 7.86 -4.89 12.30
N ARG A 159 8.09 -3.75 12.98
CA ARG A 159 8.48 -3.73 14.39
C ARG A 159 7.37 -4.30 15.27
N GLN A 160 6.12 -3.95 15.01
CA GLN A 160 4.96 -4.45 15.74
C GLN A 160 4.77 -5.96 15.54
N ILE A 161 4.83 -6.43 14.29
CA ILE A 161 4.77 -7.86 13.96
C ILE A 161 5.87 -8.63 14.69
N ASN A 162 7.08 -8.09 14.75
CA ASN A 162 8.18 -8.74 15.47
C ASN A 162 7.91 -8.79 16.99
N ARG A 163 7.36 -7.73 17.57
CA ARG A 163 6.95 -7.71 18.98
C ARG A 163 5.92 -8.79 19.27
N GLU A 164 4.88 -8.89 18.44
CA GLU A 164 3.81 -9.89 18.57
C GLU A 164 4.33 -11.31 18.35
N LYS A 165 5.20 -11.53 17.36
CA LYS A 165 5.86 -12.83 17.16
C LYS A 165 6.65 -13.28 18.38
N VAL A 166 7.33 -12.35 19.06
CA VAL A 166 8.07 -12.69 20.28
C VAL A 166 7.11 -12.97 21.44
N ALA A 167 6.02 -12.22 21.60
CA ALA A 167 4.99 -12.51 22.59
C ALA A 167 4.39 -13.90 22.37
N LEU A 168 3.94 -14.21 21.14
CA LEU A 168 3.41 -15.52 20.77
C LEU A 168 4.39 -16.67 21.04
N LYS A 169 5.70 -16.46 20.89
CA LYS A 169 6.71 -17.47 21.24
C LYS A 169 6.76 -17.73 22.74
N ARG A 170 6.60 -16.71 23.58
CA ARG A 170 6.54 -16.87 25.04
C ARG A 170 5.28 -17.61 25.45
N ASP A 171 4.13 -17.22 24.90
CA ASP A 171 2.85 -17.86 25.21
C ASP A 171 2.86 -19.33 24.79
N ARG A 172 3.39 -19.64 23.59
CA ARG A 172 3.58 -21.04 23.16
C ARG A 172 4.52 -21.82 24.06
N ALA A 173 5.57 -21.19 24.59
CA ALA A 173 6.46 -21.85 25.54
C ALA A 173 5.74 -22.13 26.87
N GLN A 174 4.94 -21.19 27.37
CA GLN A 174 4.12 -21.37 28.57
C GLN A 174 3.09 -22.50 28.38
N LEU A 175 2.37 -22.51 27.26
CA LEU A 175 1.44 -23.59 26.94
C LEU A 175 2.15 -24.94 26.91
N LYS A 176 3.32 -25.02 26.28
CA LYS A 176 4.11 -26.25 26.26
C LYS A 176 4.50 -26.72 27.67
N THR A 177 4.89 -25.81 28.55
CA THR A 177 5.20 -26.17 29.95
C THR A 177 3.97 -26.67 30.70
N LEU A 178 2.80 -26.09 30.46
CA LEU A 178 1.54 -26.55 31.05
C LEU A 178 1.09 -27.90 30.48
N GLU A 179 1.22 -28.12 29.17
CA GLU A 179 0.95 -29.40 28.52
C GLU A 179 1.85 -30.51 29.06
N GLU A 180 3.14 -30.24 29.23
CA GLU A 180 4.09 -31.19 29.83
C GLU A 180 3.74 -31.47 31.30
N GLY A 181 3.35 -30.44 32.06
CA GLY A 181 2.88 -30.57 33.45
C GLY A 181 1.60 -31.42 33.55
N PHE A 182 0.59 -31.13 32.73
CA PHE A 182 -0.67 -31.88 32.68
C PHE A 182 -0.41 -33.34 32.29
N LYS A 183 0.35 -33.58 31.22
CA LYS A 183 0.71 -34.93 30.77
C LYS A 183 1.52 -35.69 31.82
N GLY A 184 2.41 -35.01 32.55
CA GLY A 184 3.15 -35.57 33.67
C GLY A 184 2.23 -35.99 34.83
N SER A 185 1.29 -35.13 35.19
CA SER A 185 0.27 -35.40 36.22
C SER A 185 -0.62 -36.57 35.83
N GLU A 186 -1.17 -36.55 34.62
CA GLU A 186 -1.99 -37.64 34.06
C GLU A 186 -1.23 -38.97 34.03
N ALA A 187 0.04 -38.96 33.63
CA ALA A 187 0.88 -40.17 33.62
C ALA A 187 1.14 -40.71 35.04
N LEU A 188 1.33 -39.83 36.03
CA LEU A 188 1.44 -40.23 37.44
C LEU A 188 0.12 -40.80 37.95
N ARG A 189 -1.01 -40.17 37.60
CA ARG A 189 -2.36 -40.65 37.95
C ARG A 189 -2.61 -42.04 37.40
N ARG A 190 -2.35 -42.26 36.11
CA ARG A 190 -2.45 -43.58 35.47
C ARG A 190 -1.55 -44.63 36.13
N LYS A 191 -0.34 -44.25 36.56
CA LYS A 191 0.55 -45.18 37.29
C LYS A 191 -0.02 -45.55 38.65
N LYS A 192 -0.59 -44.59 39.39
CA LYS A 192 -1.28 -44.83 40.66
C LYS A 192 -2.51 -45.74 40.45
N GLU A 193 -3.33 -45.44 39.45
CA GLU A 193 -4.53 -46.24 39.09
C GLU A 193 -4.22 -47.68 38.72
N ARG A 194 -3.07 -47.95 38.07
CA ARG A 194 -2.67 -49.33 37.73
C ARG A 194 -2.40 -50.21 38.95
N GLY A 195 -2.08 -49.61 40.10
CA GLY A 195 -1.87 -50.33 41.37
C GLY A 195 -3.11 -50.44 42.24
N LEU A 196 -4.24 -49.85 41.84
CA LEU A 196 -5.47 -49.80 42.64
C LEU A 196 -6.43 -50.93 42.27
N HIS A 197 -7.14 -51.43 43.27
CA HIS A 197 -8.20 -52.43 43.07
C HIS A 197 -9.42 -51.81 42.36
N PRO A 198 -10.21 -52.59 41.60
CA PRO A 198 -11.28 -52.07 40.73
C PRO A 198 -12.31 -51.21 41.48
N MET A 199 -12.71 -51.58 42.71
CA MET A 199 -13.64 -50.76 43.50
C MET A 199 -13.05 -49.42 43.99
N ALA A 200 -11.75 -49.37 44.27
CA ALA A 200 -11.07 -48.11 44.63
C ALA A 200 -10.90 -47.20 43.40
N ARG A 201 -10.85 -47.79 42.20
CA ARG A 201 -10.81 -47.04 40.93
C ARG A 201 -12.16 -46.38 40.62
N ASP A 202 -13.27 -47.06 40.90
CA ASP A 202 -14.61 -46.51 40.71
C ASP A 202 -14.92 -45.37 41.70
N LEU A 203 -14.41 -45.45 42.94
CA LEU A 203 -14.53 -44.37 43.92
C LEU A 203 -13.69 -43.15 43.54
N LEU A 204 -12.46 -43.33 43.06
CA LEU A 204 -11.61 -42.21 42.61
C LEU A 204 -12.24 -41.48 41.40
N HIS A 205 -12.81 -42.21 40.44
CA HIS A 205 -13.53 -41.59 39.32
C HIS A 205 -14.77 -40.80 39.80
N LYS A 206 -15.43 -41.25 40.85
CA LYS A 206 -16.58 -40.57 41.45
C LYS A 206 -16.18 -39.33 42.27
N GLU A 207 -15.03 -39.36 42.94
CA GLU A 207 -14.46 -38.22 43.67
C GLU A 207 -14.00 -37.10 42.72
N GLU A 208 -13.37 -37.46 41.60
CA GLU A 208 -12.94 -36.48 40.58
C GLU A 208 -14.12 -35.79 39.86
N GLU A 209 -15.22 -36.50 39.60
CA GLU A 209 -16.44 -35.87 39.02
C GLU A 209 -17.11 -34.89 40.00
N THR A 210 -16.93 -35.05 41.32
CA THR A 210 -17.49 -34.16 42.32
C THR A 210 -16.61 -32.95 42.66
N GLU A 211 -15.29 -33.03 42.48
CA GLU A 211 -14.38 -31.90 42.73
C GLU A 211 -14.50 -30.80 41.66
N ASP A 212 -14.84 -31.14 40.41
CA ASP A 212 -15.06 -30.15 39.33
C ASP A 212 -16.36 -29.34 39.51
N ASP A 213 -17.33 -29.85 40.29
CA ASP A 213 -18.62 -29.18 40.54
C ASP A 213 -18.59 -28.26 41.79
N GLU A 214 -17.70 -28.51 42.78
CA GLU A 214 -17.65 -27.70 44.02
C GLU A 214 -16.76 -26.44 43.94
N GLU A 215 -15.88 -26.29 42.94
CA GLU A 215 -15.06 -25.06 42.77
C GLU A 215 -15.75 -23.94 41.96
N ASN A 216 -16.99 -24.15 41.50
CA ASN A 216 -17.68 -23.19 40.62
C ASN A 216 -18.62 -22.18 41.32
N GLU A 217 -18.85 -22.26 42.64
CA GLU A 217 -19.80 -21.36 43.31
C GLU A 217 -19.18 -20.12 43.98
N ASP A 218 -17.88 -20.08 44.31
CA ASP A 218 -17.27 -18.93 45.03
C ASP A 218 -16.31 -18.06 44.20
N GLY A 219 -15.92 -18.47 42.99
CA GLY A 219 -15.01 -17.71 42.11
C GLY A 219 -15.67 -16.63 41.25
N GLY A 220 -17.01 -16.64 41.13
CA GLY A 220 -17.75 -15.77 40.20
C GLY A 220 -17.82 -14.30 40.63
N VAL A 221 -17.80 -14.02 41.93
CA VAL A 221 -18.01 -12.67 42.47
C VAL A 221 -16.76 -11.78 42.28
N GLU A 222 -15.57 -12.35 42.44
CA GLU A 222 -14.31 -11.60 42.32
C GLU A 222 -13.88 -11.40 40.86
N ALA A 223 -14.14 -12.38 40.00
CA ALA A 223 -13.96 -12.24 38.55
C ALA A 223 -14.89 -11.16 37.97
N GLY A 224 -16.13 -11.07 38.46
CA GLY A 224 -17.08 -10.00 38.12
C GLY A 224 -16.57 -8.62 38.52
N ARG A 225 -16.07 -8.46 39.75
CA ARG A 225 -15.51 -7.18 40.23
C ARG A 225 -14.29 -6.73 39.45
N ARG A 226 -13.34 -7.64 39.17
CA ARG A 226 -12.17 -7.32 38.33
C ARG A 226 -12.58 -6.91 36.92
N ARG A 227 -13.60 -7.56 36.36
CA ARG A 227 -14.11 -7.22 35.03
C ARG A 227 -14.76 -5.83 34.99
N GLU A 228 -15.56 -5.51 36.00
CA GLU A 228 -16.15 -4.17 36.14
C GLU A 228 -15.11 -3.07 36.38
N GLU A 229 -14.06 -3.34 37.15
CA GLU A 229 -12.98 -2.39 37.38
C GLU A 229 -12.19 -2.09 36.09
N ILE A 230 -11.92 -3.13 35.29
CA ILE A 230 -11.29 -2.99 33.98
C ILE A 230 -12.19 -2.21 33.01
N GLU A 231 -13.50 -2.41 33.04
CA GLU A 231 -14.46 -1.66 32.23
C GLU A 231 -14.54 -0.18 32.64
N ARG A 232 -14.50 0.12 33.95
CA ARG A 232 -14.42 1.51 34.45
C ARG A 232 -13.13 2.21 33.98
N ILE A 233 -11.98 1.53 34.06
CA ILE A 233 -10.69 2.08 33.61
C ILE A 233 -10.69 2.31 32.09
N ASN A 234 -11.26 1.38 31.32
CA ASN A 234 -11.35 1.52 29.86
C ASN A 234 -12.26 2.68 29.43
N ASN A 235 -13.35 2.93 30.16
CA ASN A 235 -14.25 4.05 29.92
C ASN A 235 -13.61 5.41 30.24
N VAL A 236 -12.82 5.50 31.32
CA VAL A 236 -12.05 6.71 31.66
C VAL A 236 -10.89 6.94 30.68
N ALA A 237 -10.26 5.88 30.19
CA ALA A 237 -9.14 5.95 29.24
C ALA A 237 -9.55 6.09 27.76
N GLY A 238 -10.85 6.12 27.45
CA GLY A 238 -11.37 6.29 26.09
C GLY A 238 -11.13 5.11 25.14
N ILE A 239 -10.87 3.91 25.67
CA ILE A 239 -10.58 2.71 24.87
C ILE A 239 -11.90 2.00 24.55
N ILE A 240 -12.57 2.44 23.48
CA ILE A 240 -13.80 1.81 22.99
C ILE A 240 -13.47 0.49 22.29
N ARG A 241 -13.95 -0.64 22.82
CA ARG A 241 -13.91 -1.95 22.13
C ARG A 241 -14.95 -1.97 20.99
N PRO A 242 -14.59 -2.39 19.76
CA PRO A 242 -15.51 -2.42 18.63
C PRO A 242 -16.32 -3.71 18.67
N GLY A 243 -17.48 -3.71 19.34
CA GLY A 243 -18.33 -4.89 19.36
C GLY A 243 -19.44 -4.88 20.39
N ASN A 244 -20.27 -3.85 20.42
CA ASN A 244 -21.68 -3.96 20.85
C ASN A 244 -22.40 -2.64 20.58
N LYS A 245 -23.07 -2.55 19.43
CA LYS A 245 -24.09 -1.54 19.18
C LYS A 245 -25.44 -2.15 19.54
N ARG A 246 -25.95 -1.84 20.74
CA ARG A 246 -27.39 -1.69 20.95
C ARG A 246 -27.61 -0.35 21.64
N PHE A 247 -28.45 0.45 21.00
CA PHE A 247 -28.94 1.73 21.50
C PHE A 247 -29.70 1.52 22.80
N SER A 248 -29.33 2.28 23.83
CA SER A 248 -30.28 2.78 24.84
C SER A 248 -29.72 4.11 25.35
N GLY A 249 -30.29 5.19 24.83
CA GLY A 249 -30.21 6.48 25.50
C GLY A 249 -31.11 6.47 26.73
N ALA A 250 -30.61 7.01 27.83
CA ALA A 250 -31.42 7.54 28.92
C ALA A 250 -30.54 8.50 29.72
N LEU A 251 -30.68 9.79 29.39
CA LEU A 251 -30.47 10.87 30.35
C LEU A 251 -31.61 10.78 31.36
N GLU A 252 -31.29 10.68 32.65
CA GLU A 252 -32.26 10.93 33.71
C GLU A 252 -32.04 12.36 34.25
N SER A 253 -33.07 13.16 34.02
CA SER A 253 -33.30 14.52 34.45
C SER A 253 -33.67 14.62 35.93
N LYS A 254 -33.38 15.77 36.56
CA LYS A 254 -34.24 16.31 37.62
C LYS A 254 -34.45 17.82 37.47
N THR A 255 -35.64 18.13 36.93
CA THR A 255 -36.57 19.22 37.28
C THR A 255 -36.09 20.68 37.16
N SER A 256 -36.70 21.46 36.25
CA SER A 256 -37.83 22.37 36.57
C SER A 256 -38.28 23.24 35.37
N SER A 257 -39.60 23.25 35.16
CA SER A 257 -40.49 24.33 34.70
C SER A 257 -40.34 25.04 33.34
N MET A 258 -41.45 24.94 32.58
CA MET A 258 -42.16 25.98 31.80
C MET A 258 -41.84 26.23 30.32
N SER A 259 -42.83 25.84 29.50
CA SER A 259 -43.26 26.35 28.19
C SER A 259 -42.42 26.05 26.94
N PRO A 260 -43.07 25.73 25.79
CA PRO A 260 -42.40 25.22 24.61
C PRO A 260 -41.91 26.38 23.72
N PRO A 261 -40.65 26.41 23.28
CA PRO A 261 -40.29 27.19 22.11
C PRO A 261 -40.44 26.30 20.87
N THR A 262 -41.36 26.72 20.03
CA THR A 262 -41.51 26.34 18.63
C THR A 262 -40.14 26.29 17.94
N LEU A 263 -39.89 25.17 17.26
CA LEU A 263 -38.76 24.94 16.38
C LEU A 263 -38.81 25.94 15.20
N THR A 264 -38.04 27.01 15.26
CA THR A 264 -37.63 27.75 14.05
C THR A 264 -36.19 27.39 13.73
N LEU A 265 -36.05 26.49 12.75
CA LEU A 265 -34.80 26.15 12.06
C LEU A 265 -34.33 27.36 11.24
N ASP A 266 -33.86 28.42 11.87
CA ASP A 266 -33.03 29.43 11.21
C ASP A 266 -31.54 29.02 11.35
N SER A 267 -31.20 27.83 10.84
CA SER A 267 -29.81 27.30 10.83
C SER A 267 -29.07 27.51 9.51
N GLU A 268 -29.62 28.28 8.56
CA GLU A 268 -28.96 28.48 7.26
C GLU A 268 -27.73 29.41 7.32
N ASN A 269 -27.58 30.24 8.36
CA ASN A 269 -26.56 31.29 8.39
C ASN A 269 -25.48 31.15 9.48
N ASP A 270 -25.39 30.04 10.22
CA ASP A 270 -24.27 29.86 11.15
C ASP A 270 -23.00 29.47 10.38
N PRO A 271 -21.98 30.36 10.30
CA PRO A 271 -20.78 30.10 9.52
C PRO A 271 -19.97 28.93 10.09
N GLU A 272 -20.03 28.74 11.41
CA GLU A 272 -19.36 27.63 12.11
C GLU A 272 -20.03 26.29 11.82
N LEU A 273 -21.36 26.24 11.79
CA LEU A 273 -22.12 25.03 11.45
C LEU A 273 -21.89 24.64 9.99
N ASN A 274 -21.89 25.61 9.08
CA ASN A 274 -21.59 25.38 7.66
C ASN A 274 -20.16 24.90 7.44
N SER A 275 -19.18 25.42 8.20
CA SER A 275 -17.81 24.93 8.20
C SER A 275 -17.74 23.46 8.66
N LEU A 276 -18.43 23.12 9.75
CA LEU A 276 -18.48 21.76 10.28
C LEU A 276 -19.17 20.78 9.32
N LEU A 277 -20.30 21.19 8.71
CA LEU A 277 -21.00 20.40 7.71
C LEU A 277 -20.15 20.18 6.46
N ASN A 278 -19.40 21.20 6.02
CA ASN A 278 -18.46 21.05 4.91
C ASN A 278 -17.27 20.15 5.28
N GLN A 279 -16.75 20.24 6.51
CA GLN A 279 -15.71 19.35 7.00
C GLN A 279 -16.20 17.89 7.05
N LEU A 280 -17.42 17.67 7.52
CA LEU A 280 -18.05 16.35 7.57
C LEU A 280 -18.30 15.80 6.16
N ARG A 281 -18.84 16.61 5.25
CA ARG A 281 -19.02 16.23 3.83
C ARG A 281 -17.69 15.89 3.16
N ASN A 282 -16.66 16.70 3.36
CA ASN A 282 -15.32 16.46 2.84
C ASN A 282 -14.70 15.18 3.43
N HIS A 283 -14.92 14.92 4.72
CA HIS A 283 -14.45 13.73 5.39
C HIS A 283 -15.16 12.46 4.86
N LEU A 284 -16.49 12.49 4.74
CA LEU A 284 -17.28 11.40 4.17
C LEU A 284 -16.90 11.14 2.72
N LEU A 285 -16.68 12.18 1.92
CA LEU A 285 -16.22 12.05 0.54
C LEU A 285 -14.81 11.44 0.45
N ARG A 286 -13.92 11.78 1.40
CA ARG A 286 -12.60 11.14 1.53
C ARG A 286 -12.71 9.68 1.92
N MET A 287 -13.57 9.33 2.88
CA MET A 287 -13.84 7.94 3.24
C MET A 287 -14.43 7.16 2.07
N GLN A 288 -15.36 7.75 1.31
CA GLN A 288 -15.97 7.13 0.14
C GLN A 288 -14.93 6.89 -0.97
N LYS A 289 -14.06 7.87 -1.26
CA LYS A 289 -12.97 7.70 -2.24
C LYS A 289 -11.94 6.65 -1.79
N ASN A 290 -11.66 6.57 -0.50
CA ASN A 290 -10.75 5.55 0.06
C ASN A 290 -11.36 4.14 0.05
N THR A 291 -12.69 4.02 0.13
CA THR A 291 -13.41 2.73 0.09
C THR A 291 -13.81 2.32 -1.33
N ALA A 292 -13.80 3.24 -2.31
CA ALA A 292 -14.02 2.94 -3.72
C ALA A 292 -13.15 1.79 -4.28
N PRO A 293 -11.83 1.70 -4.02
CA PRO A 293 -11.02 0.57 -4.50
C PRO A 293 -11.34 -0.76 -3.81
N MET A 294 -12.08 -0.77 -2.69
CA MET A 294 -12.52 -2.00 -2.03
C MET A 294 -13.83 -2.54 -2.60
N GLN A 295 -14.58 -1.76 -3.38
CA GLN A 295 -15.84 -2.20 -3.99
C GLN A 295 -15.70 -3.45 -4.87
N PRO A 296 -14.67 -3.58 -5.73
CA PRO A 296 -14.46 -4.81 -6.49
C PRO A 296 -14.15 -6.03 -5.62
N VAL A 297 -13.50 -5.83 -4.47
CA VAL A 297 -13.20 -6.91 -3.52
C VAL A 297 -14.47 -7.38 -2.82
N LEU A 298 -15.32 -6.44 -2.39
CA LEU A 298 -16.63 -6.76 -1.82
C LEU A 298 -17.53 -7.48 -2.83
N ALA A 299 -17.56 -7.02 -4.08
CA ALA A 299 -18.29 -7.68 -5.16
C ALA A 299 -17.77 -9.10 -5.43
N ALA A 300 -16.44 -9.30 -5.44
CA ALA A 300 -15.84 -10.62 -5.59
C ALA A 300 -16.13 -11.55 -4.40
N MET A 301 -16.19 -11.00 -3.17
CA MET A 301 -16.60 -11.76 -1.98
C MET A 301 -18.07 -12.18 -2.05
N ASP A 302 -18.95 -11.28 -2.49
CA ASP A 302 -20.37 -11.59 -2.68
C ASP A 302 -20.58 -12.62 -3.79
N GLU A 303 -19.79 -12.55 -4.87
CA GLU A 303 -19.78 -13.56 -5.93
C GLU A 303 -19.25 -14.92 -5.43
N ALA A 304 -18.17 -14.93 -4.64
CA ALA A 304 -17.64 -16.13 -4.00
C ALA A 304 -18.67 -16.77 -3.04
N LYS A 305 -19.39 -15.94 -2.27
CA LYS A 305 -20.46 -16.41 -1.40
C LYS A 305 -21.61 -16.99 -2.21
N ALA A 306 -22.06 -16.31 -3.26
CA ALA A 306 -23.14 -16.79 -4.11
C ALA A 306 -22.77 -18.08 -4.86
N THR A 307 -21.50 -18.24 -5.28
CA THR A 307 -21.02 -19.48 -5.89
C THR A 307 -20.93 -20.62 -4.88
N LEU A 308 -20.51 -20.34 -3.64
CA LEU A 308 -20.52 -21.31 -2.54
C LEU A 308 -21.93 -21.73 -2.17
N ASP A 309 -22.87 -20.79 -2.01
CA ASP A 309 -24.28 -21.09 -1.73
C ASP A 309 -24.90 -21.95 -2.85
N LYS A 310 -24.58 -21.64 -4.12
CA LYS A 310 -24.98 -22.46 -5.28
C LYS A 310 -24.29 -23.83 -5.30
N PHE A 311 -23.09 -23.96 -4.76
CA PHE A 311 -22.40 -25.25 -4.65
C PHE A 311 -23.04 -26.10 -3.55
N VAL A 312 -23.30 -25.51 -2.38
CA VAL A 312 -24.00 -26.14 -1.26
C VAL A 312 -25.41 -26.59 -1.67
N ALA A 313 -26.16 -25.74 -2.38
CA ALA A 313 -27.49 -26.10 -2.89
C ALA A 313 -27.45 -27.22 -3.94
N ARG A 314 -26.38 -27.33 -4.75
CA ARG A 314 -26.22 -28.38 -5.76
C ARG A 314 -25.67 -29.69 -5.23
N HIS A 315 -24.83 -29.63 -4.20
CA HIS A 315 -24.18 -30.81 -3.62
C HIS A 315 -24.80 -31.28 -2.31
N GLY A 316 -25.83 -30.59 -1.80
CA GLY A 316 -26.67 -31.06 -0.70
C GLY A 316 -25.86 -31.53 0.49
N ILE A 317 -24.85 -30.76 0.93
CA ILE A 317 -24.10 -31.09 2.14
C ILE A 317 -25.00 -30.73 3.33
N PRO A 318 -25.54 -31.71 4.08
CA PRO A 318 -26.32 -31.39 5.27
C PRO A 318 -25.38 -30.75 6.30
N ASN A 319 -25.81 -29.61 6.84
CA ASN A 319 -25.16 -28.93 7.95
C ASN A 319 -25.01 -29.89 9.14
N SER A 320 -23.84 -30.50 9.29
CA SER A 320 -23.38 -31.14 10.53
C SER A 320 -22.32 -30.23 11.12
N LEU A 321 -22.73 -29.13 11.75
CA LEU A 321 -21.96 -28.36 12.73
C LEU A 321 -22.93 -27.40 13.43
N GLY A 322 -23.70 -27.96 14.35
CA GLY A 322 -24.72 -27.25 15.12
C GLY A 322 -25.49 -28.20 16.03
N ASN A 323 -24.80 -28.86 16.96
CA ASN A 323 -25.24 -29.28 18.29
C ASN A 323 -24.30 -30.36 18.85
N THR A 324 -23.27 -29.91 19.55
CA THR A 324 -22.76 -30.44 20.84
C THR A 324 -21.94 -29.33 21.45
#